data_AF-A0A962UX06-F1
#
_entry.id   AF-A0A962UX06-F1
#
_cell.length_a   1.000
_cell.length_b   1.000
_cell.length_c   1.000
_cell.angle_alpha   90.00
_cell.angle_beta   90.00
_cell.angle_gamma   90.00
#
_symmetry.space_group_name_H-M   'P 1'
#
loop_
_entity.id
_entity.type
_entity.pdbx_description
1 polymer ?
#
loop_
_entity_poly.entity_id
_entity_poly.type
_entity_poly.pdbx_seq_one_letter_code
_entity_poly.pdbx_strand_id
1 'polypeptide(L)'
;MIQHQATLVKAAKNRRRGLISAAEEESIRSRVRFAALDILREAGSWSQGTLTPGSPSAAAFLSYSRQDADAVRRIKSGLEDHGIQVHIDDTDMRPGEDIEQFIRRSVSDSDAVISVVSSDSLLSPWCGLENALTLYSEMLSHEDKLIATYLDETFLDVNFRLAATDRIDAKLEEIEKLLAQYAQRKIDGSDLQRQQSRLFELRNNLGKILDRLRNTLCLDVRDAAWANTLPRLVAAIEQIHRGQVE
;
A
#
# COMPACT_ATOMS: atom_id res chain seq x y z
N MET A 1 7.73 -30.25 -14.69
CA MET A 1 6.25 -30.13 -14.79
C MET A 1 5.49 -31.46 -14.74
N ILE A 2 5.86 -32.50 -15.51
CA ILE A 2 5.10 -33.77 -15.60
C ILE A 2 4.93 -34.48 -14.24
N GLN A 3 5.96 -34.50 -13.38
CA GLN A 3 5.89 -35.08 -12.03
C GLN A 3 4.95 -34.33 -11.05
N HIS A 4 4.84 -33.00 -11.18
CA HIS A 4 3.97 -32.18 -10.33
C HIS A 4 2.50 -32.39 -10.67
N GLN A 5 2.19 -32.53 -11.96
CA GLN A 5 0.83 -32.82 -12.42
C GLN A 5 0.39 -34.24 -12.03
N ALA A 6 1.29 -35.23 -12.10
CA ALA A 6 1.02 -36.58 -11.61
C ALA A 6 0.75 -36.62 -10.09
N THR A 7 1.47 -35.81 -9.31
CA THR A 7 1.29 -35.68 -7.84
C THR A 7 -0.08 -35.10 -7.49
N LEU A 8 -0.53 -34.06 -8.20
CA LEU A 8 -1.85 -33.44 -7.98
C LEU A 8 -3.01 -34.37 -8.36
N VAL A 9 -2.88 -35.10 -9.48
CA VAL A 9 -3.89 -36.08 -9.91
C VAL A 9 -3.99 -37.24 -8.91
N LYS A 10 -2.86 -37.70 -8.36
CA LYS A 10 -2.82 -38.74 -7.32
C LYS A 10 -3.46 -38.26 -6.02
N ALA A 11 -3.18 -37.04 -5.58
CA ALA A 11 -3.78 -36.45 -4.37
C ALA A 11 -5.32 -36.32 -4.50
N ALA A 12 -5.81 -35.78 -5.62
CA ALA A 12 -7.25 -35.67 -5.88
C ALA A 12 -7.95 -37.04 -5.94
N LYS A 13 -7.29 -38.07 -6.50
CA LYS A 13 -7.80 -39.45 -6.52
C LYS A 13 -7.84 -40.06 -5.12
N ASN A 14 -6.85 -39.77 -4.27
CA ASN A 14 -6.80 -40.25 -2.89
C ASN A 14 -7.86 -39.59 -2.00
N ARG A 15 -8.16 -38.30 -2.19
CA ARG A 15 -9.28 -37.64 -1.49
C ARG A 15 -10.63 -38.25 -1.91
N ARG A 16 -10.86 -38.47 -3.21
CA ARG A 16 -12.10 -39.12 -3.69
C ARG A 16 -12.29 -40.53 -3.14
N ARG A 17 -11.20 -41.20 -2.74
CA ARG A 17 -11.21 -42.51 -2.09
C ARG A 17 -11.26 -42.45 -0.55
N GLY A 18 -11.29 -41.26 0.04
CA GLY A 18 -11.33 -41.06 1.49
C GLY A 18 -10.00 -41.33 2.21
N LEU A 19 -8.89 -41.44 1.48
CA LEU A 19 -7.58 -41.81 2.05
C LEU A 19 -6.82 -40.61 2.63
N ILE A 20 -7.20 -39.39 2.25
CA ILE A 20 -6.66 -38.14 2.78
C ILE A 20 -7.81 -37.13 2.95
N SER A 21 -7.68 -36.25 3.94
CA SER A 21 -8.63 -35.18 4.20
C SER A 21 -8.52 -34.06 3.15
N ALA A 22 -9.56 -33.21 3.08
CA ALA A 22 -9.55 -32.04 2.18
C ALA A 22 -8.43 -31.05 2.53
N ALA A 23 -8.11 -30.89 3.81
CA ALA A 23 -7.00 -30.05 4.27
C ALA A 23 -5.63 -30.60 3.84
N GLU A 24 -5.44 -31.93 3.86
CA GLU A 24 -4.22 -32.57 3.39
C GLU A 24 -4.06 -32.49 1.87
N GLU A 25 -5.16 -32.62 1.09
CA GLU A 25 -5.10 -32.38 -0.36
C GLU A 25 -4.69 -30.92 -0.65
N GLU A 26 -5.25 -29.96 0.09
CA GLU A 26 -4.95 -28.54 -0.11
C GLU A 26 -3.51 -28.19 0.29
N SER A 27 -2.97 -28.82 1.33
CA SER A 27 -1.56 -28.69 1.71
C SER A 27 -0.62 -29.25 0.64
N ILE A 28 -0.94 -30.42 0.07
CA ILE A 28 -0.17 -31.01 -1.05
C ILE A 28 -0.26 -30.12 -2.29
N ARG A 29 -1.44 -29.58 -2.60
CA ARG A 29 -1.67 -28.65 -3.71
C ARG A 29 -0.88 -27.36 -3.53
N SER A 30 -0.87 -26.80 -2.32
CA SER A 30 -0.13 -25.60 -1.96
C SER A 30 1.38 -25.81 -2.10
N ARG A 31 1.91 -26.94 -1.62
CA ARG A 31 3.34 -27.28 -1.77
C ARG A 31 3.76 -27.46 -3.23
N VAL A 32 2.93 -28.13 -4.03
CA VAL A 32 3.20 -28.29 -5.47
C VAL A 32 3.11 -26.95 -6.20
N ARG A 33 2.18 -26.08 -5.81
CA ARG A 33 2.06 -24.71 -6.34
C ARG A 33 3.26 -23.86 -5.98
N PHE A 34 3.76 -23.95 -4.74
CA PHE A 34 4.95 -23.25 -4.30
C PHE A 34 6.21 -23.72 -5.04
N ALA A 35 6.41 -25.03 -5.18
CA ALA A 35 7.52 -25.59 -5.95
C ALA A 35 7.43 -25.23 -7.46
N ALA A 36 6.22 -25.17 -8.02
CA ALA A 36 6.02 -24.71 -9.39
C ALA A 36 6.29 -23.20 -9.53
N LEU A 37 5.95 -22.40 -8.51
CA LEU A 37 6.24 -20.97 -8.46
C LEU A 37 7.74 -20.68 -8.30
N ASP A 38 8.49 -21.49 -7.53
CA ASP A 38 9.95 -21.36 -7.47
C ASP A 38 10.61 -21.75 -8.81
N ILE A 39 10.14 -22.81 -9.47
CA ILE A 39 10.62 -23.16 -10.82
C ILE A 39 10.22 -22.07 -11.83
N LEU A 40 9.05 -21.45 -11.69
CA LEU A 40 8.63 -20.30 -12.51
C LEU A 40 9.36 -19.01 -12.14
N ARG A 41 9.92 -18.90 -10.93
CA ARG A 41 10.77 -17.77 -10.50
C ARG A 41 12.20 -17.94 -11.02
N GLU A 42 12.70 -19.17 -11.07
CA GLU A 42 13.97 -19.52 -11.72
C GLU A 42 13.88 -19.48 -13.25
N ALA A 43 12.72 -19.83 -13.83
CA ALA A 43 12.48 -19.77 -15.28
C ALA A 43 11.93 -18.41 -15.75
N GLY A 44 11.39 -17.59 -14.86
CA GLY A 44 10.67 -16.36 -15.12
C GLY A 44 11.45 -15.11 -14.74
N SER A 45 12.65 -15.00 -15.29
CA SER A 45 12.97 -13.72 -15.90
C SER A 45 11.94 -13.49 -17.02
N TRP A 46 11.30 -12.32 -17.03
CA TRP A 46 10.51 -11.72 -18.12
C TRP A 46 9.01 -12.04 -18.25
N SER A 47 8.18 -11.04 -17.95
CA SER A 47 7.31 -10.48 -19.00
C SER A 47 8.09 -9.34 -19.70
N GLN A 48 8.68 -9.66 -20.86
CA GLN A 48 9.32 -8.70 -21.77
C GLN A 48 8.26 -7.78 -22.37
N GLY A 49 8.08 -6.59 -21.78
CA GLY A 49 8.24 -5.39 -22.61
C GLY A 49 9.73 -5.27 -22.88
N THR A 50 10.12 -5.04 -24.13
CA THR A 50 11.53 -4.95 -24.57
C THR A 50 12.41 -4.19 -23.59
N LEU A 51 13.24 -4.88 -22.80
CA LEU A 51 14.31 -4.23 -22.06
C LEU A 51 15.35 -3.76 -23.09
N THR A 52 15.37 -2.46 -23.30
CA THR A 52 16.61 -1.75 -23.60
C THR A 52 17.60 -1.97 -22.45
N PRO A 53 18.91 -2.06 -22.73
CA PRO A 53 19.91 -2.28 -21.69
C PRO A 53 19.99 -1.06 -20.76
N GLY A 54 19.59 -1.28 -19.51
CA GLY A 54 19.62 -0.35 -18.39
C GLY A 54 18.78 -0.95 -17.27
N SER A 55 19.41 -1.55 -16.26
CA SER A 55 18.71 -2.03 -15.07
C SER A 55 17.82 -0.91 -14.49
N PRO A 56 16.63 -1.19 -13.93
CA PRO A 56 15.83 -0.14 -13.29
C PRO A 56 16.69 0.58 -12.25
N SER A 57 16.76 1.91 -12.35
CA SER A 57 17.67 2.76 -11.58
C SER A 57 17.15 3.08 -10.18
N ALA A 58 15.86 2.85 -9.91
CA ALA A 58 15.22 3.00 -8.60
C ALA A 58 13.80 2.38 -8.60
N ALA A 59 13.28 2.05 -7.42
CA ALA A 59 11.92 1.61 -7.17
C ALA A 59 11.16 2.60 -6.26
N ALA A 60 9.90 2.89 -6.59
CA ALA A 60 9.05 3.79 -5.85
C ALA A 60 7.68 3.14 -5.53
N PHE A 61 7.19 3.37 -4.32
CA PHE A 61 5.83 3.02 -3.92
C PHE A 61 4.92 4.25 -3.94
N LEU A 62 3.82 4.19 -4.67
CA LEU A 62 2.79 5.24 -4.69
C LEU A 62 1.68 4.91 -3.68
N SER A 63 1.59 5.74 -2.66
CA SER A 63 0.53 5.70 -1.66
C SER A 63 -0.53 6.75 -1.99
N TYR A 64 -1.77 6.35 -2.25
CA TYR A 64 -2.83 7.24 -2.75
C TYR A 64 -4.23 6.75 -2.32
N SER A 65 -5.24 7.62 -2.40
CA SER A 65 -6.64 7.17 -2.30
C SER A 65 -7.12 6.62 -3.64
N ARG A 66 -7.96 5.58 -3.62
CA ARG A 66 -8.57 5.06 -4.86
C ARG A 66 -9.41 6.09 -5.62
N GLN A 67 -9.84 7.18 -4.97
CA GLN A 67 -10.49 8.32 -5.63
C GLN A 67 -9.52 9.05 -6.57
N ASP A 68 -8.22 8.98 -6.30
CA ASP A 68 -7.15 9.64 -7.06
C ASP A 68 -6.52 8.74 -8.15
N ALA A 69 -7.13 7.58 -8.44
CA ALA A 69 -6.54 6.54 -9.29
C ALA A 69 -6.14 7.05 -10.69
N ASP A 70 -6.91 7.95 -11.28
CA ASP A 70 -6.61 8.49 -12.61
C ASP A 70 -5.33 9.34 -12.61
N ALA A 71 -5.18 10.23 -11.61
CA ALA A 71 -3.97 11.03 -11.44
C ALA A 71 -2.74 10.14 -11.14
N VAL A 72 -2.93 9.11 -10.31
CA VAL A 72 -1.87 8.17 -9.95
C VAL A 72 -1.40 7.32 -11.12
N ARG A 73 -2.31 6.89 -12.02
CA ARG A 73 -1.91 6.21 -13.27
C ARG A 73 -1.04 7.11 -14.15
N ARG A 74 -1.33 8.42 -14.21
CA ARG A 74 -0.48 9.39 -14.92
C ARG A 74 0.90 9.51 -14.27
N ILE A 75 0.96 9.62 -12.94
CA ILE A 75 2.22 9.71 -12.20
C ILE A 75 3.06 8.46 -12.44
N LYS A 76 2.44 7.28 -12.29
CA LYS A 76 3.05 5.97 -12.56
C LYS A 76 3.67 5.91 -13.95
N SER A 77 2.89 6.22 -14.99
CA SER A 77 3.38 6.21 -16.37
C SER A 77 4.59 7.13 -16.55
N GLY A 78 4.53 8.37 -16.03
CA GLY A 78 5.64 9.30 -16.19
C GLY A 78 6.93 8.86 -15.48
N LEU A 79 6.82 8.17 -14.34
CA LEU A 79 7.97 7.60 -13.64
C LEU A 79 8.53 6.37 -14.37
N GLU A 80 7.65 5.47 -14.84
CA GLU A 80 8.04 4.30 -15.62
C GLU A 80 8.74 4.67 -16.93
N ASP A 81 8.31 5.74 -17.59
CA ASP A 81 8.97 6.30 -18.79
C ASP A 81 10.42 6.78 -18.51
N HIS A 82 10.77 7.03 -17.24
CA HIS A 82 12.11 7.39 -16.79
C HIS A 82 12.89 6.20 -16.19
N GLY A 83 12.39 4.98 -16.36
CA GLY A 83 13.08 3.77 -15.89
C GLY A 83 12.93 3.49 -14.39
N ILE A 84 12.01 4.17 -13.70
CA ILE A 84 11.68 3.93 -12.29
C ILE A 84 10.61 2.85 -12.21
N GLN A 85 10.85 1.82 -11.40
CA GLN A 85 9.85 0.79 -11.11
C GLN A 85 8.82 1.35 -10.13
N VAL A 86 7.52 1.23 -10.42
CA VAL A 86 6.46 1.81 -9.58
C VAL A 86 5.47 0.76 -9.08
N HIS A 87 5.29 0.72 -7.76
CA HIS A 87 4.31 -0.13 -7.07
C HIS A 87 3.05 0.66 -6.67
N ILE A 88 1.87 0.10 -6.90
CA ILE A 88 0.56 0.68 -6.52
C ILE A 88 -0.38 -0.35 -5.88
N ASP A 89 -1.26 0.12 -4.99
CA ASP A 89 -2.19 -0.70 -4.19
C ASP A 89 -3.27 -1.48 -5.00
N ASP A 90 -3.60 -1.06 -6.23
CA ASP A 90 -4.79 -1.61 -6.95
C ASP A 90 -4.55 -2.98 -7.63
N THR A 91 -3.28 -3.32 -7.92
CA THR A 91 -2.93 -4.56 -8.66
C THR A 91 -2.03 -5.53 -7.91
N ASP A 92 -1.33 -5.06 -6.87
CA ASP A 92 -0.27 -5.85 -6.21
C ASP A 92 -0.75 -6.55 -4.92
N MET A 93 -1.97 -6.26 -4.44
CA MET A 93 -2.53 -6.89 -3.25
C MET A 93 -3.05 -8.30 -3.57
N ARG A 94 -2.49 -9.32 -2.93
CA ARG A 94 -2.95 -10.71 -3.13
C ARG A 94 -4.30 -10.94 -2.43
N PRO A 95 -5.19 -11.79 -2.99
CA PRO A 95 -6.42 -12.16 -2.29
C PRO A 95 -6.11 -12.77 -0.91
N GLY A 96 -6.59 -12.13 0.16
CA GLY A 96 -6.38 -12.56 1.55
C GLY A 96 -5.11 -12.01 2.22
N GLU A 97 -4.37 -11.13 1.55
CA GLU A 97 -3.24 -10.41 2.14
C GLU A 97 -3.71 -9.28 3.07
N ASP A 98 -3.07 -9.16 4.24
CA ASP A 98 -3.31 -8.06 5.17
C ASP A 98 -2.70 -6.77 4.58
N ILE A 99 -3.50 -5.70 4.53
CA ILE A 99 -3.11 -4.38 4.01
C ILE A 99 -1.86 -3.87 4.75
N GLU A 100 -1.73 -4.15 6.05
CA GLU A 100 -0.55 -3.79 6.84
C GLU A 100 0.72 -4.44 6.27
N GLN A 101 0.66 -5.74 5.97
CA GLN A 101 1.79 -6.48 5.42
C GLN A 101 2.14 -6.03 4.01
N PHE A 102 1.13 -5.71 3.21
CA PHE A 102 1.32 -5.14 1.88
C PHE A 102 2.06 -3.80 1.95
N ILE A 103 1.62 -2.88 2.81
CA ILE A 103 2.27 -1.56 3.00
C ILE A 103 3.72 -1.75 3.46
N ARG A 104 3.94 -2.58 4.51
CA ARG A 104 5.30 -2.83 5.03
C ARG A 104 6.23 -3.37 3.96
N ARG A 105 5.77 -4.35 3.19
CA ARG A 105 6.55 -4.89 2.06
C ARG A 105 6.82 -3.81 1.02
N SER A 106 5.80 -3.06 0.62
CA SER A 106 5.94 -2.05 -0.43
C SER A 106 6.91 -0.93 -0.05
N VAL A 107 6.90 -0.51 1.22
CA VAL A 107 7.88 0.45 1.77
C VAL A 107 9.28 -0.16 1.85
N SER A 108 9.40 -1.44 2.22
CA SER A 108 10.67 -2.16 2.29
C SER A 108 11.30 -2.37 0.91
N ASP A 109 10.48 -2.75 -0.08
CA ASP A 109 10.92 -3.11 -1.44
C ASP A 109 11.15 -1.88 -2.33
N SER A 110 10.88 -0.67 -1.82
CA SER A 110 11.05 0.58 -2.55
C SER A 110 12.19 1.44 -1.98
N ASP A 111 12.88 2.13 -2.87
CA ASP A 111 13.87 3.15 -2.49
C ASP A 111 13.16 4.39 -1.95
N ALA A 112 12.07 4.79 -2.62
CA ALA A 112 11.26 5.97 -2.27
C ALA A 112 9.78 5.62 -2.05
N VAL A 113 9.14 6.36 -1.14
CA VAL A 113 7.70 6.30 -0.90
C VAL A 113 7.09 7.64 -1.27
N ILE A 114 6.21 7.64 -2.26
CA ILE A 114 5.53 8.84 -2.75
C ILE A 114 4.12 8.87 -2.17
N SER A 115 3.88 9.82 -1.27
CA SER A 115 2.56 10.06 -0.71
C SER A 115 1.79 11.04 -1.60
N VAL A 116 0.70 10.58 -2.22
CA VAL A 116 -0.19 11.40 -3.05
C VAL A 116 -1.29 11.97 -2.15
N VAL A 117 -1.11 13.23 -1.78
CA VAL A 117 -1.95 13.95 -0.82
C VAL A 117 -3.10 14.65 -1.53
N SER A 118 -4.31 14.36 -1.12
CA SER A 118 -5.53 15.08 -1.51
C SER A 118 -6.46 15.13 -0.29
N SER A 119 -7.46 15.99 -0.36
CA SER A 119 -8.61 15.97 0.54
C SER A 119 -9.17 14.55 0.65
N ASP A 120 -9.30 13.83 -0.46
CA ASP A 120 -9.70 12.43 -0.45
C ASP A 120 -8.63 11.52 0.15
N SER A 121 -7.33 11.64 -0.13
CA SER A 121 -6.35 10.72 0.48
C SER A 121 -6.17 10.91 1.97
N LEU A 122 -6.37 12.13 2.48
CA LEU A 122 -6.33 12.41 3.92
C LEU A 122 -7.66 12.15 4.64
N LEU A 123 -8.79 12.18 3.94
CA LEU A 123 -10.14 12.06 4.52
C LEU A 123 -10.93 10.83 4.01
N SER A 124 -10.39 10.04 3.08
CA SER A 124 -11.09 8.94 2.43
C SER A 124 -11.36 7.79 3.39
N PRO A 125 -12.50 7.11 3.20
CA PRO A 125 -12.74 5.80 3.76
C PRO A 125 -12.24 4.75 2.76
N TRP A 126 -11.05 4.18 2.99
CA TRP A 126 -10.80 2.82 2.51
C TRP A 126 -10.52 1.88 3.67
N CYS A 127 -11.61 1.36 4.21
CA CYS A 127 -11.65 0.30 5.22
C CYS A 127 -10.74 0.57 6.44
N GLY A 128 -11.12 1.58 7.22
CA GLY A 128 -10.53 1.87 8.52
C GLY A 128 -9.34 2.83 8.43
N LEU A 129 -9.43 3.93 9.19
CA LEU A 129 -8.29 4.76 9.59
C LEU A 129 -7.08 3.94 10.13
N GLU A 130 -7.31 2.66 10.41
CA GLU A 130 -6.34 1.65 10.78
C GLU A 130 -5.14 1.53 9.86
N ASN A 131 -5.34 1.53 8.53
CA ASN A 131 -4.24 1.35 7.58
C ASN A 131 -3.47 2.64 7.33
N ALA A 132 -4.14 3.79 7.46
CA ALA A 132 -3.49 5.10 7.40
C ALA A 132 -2.44 5.22 8.51
N LEU A 133 -2.67 4.66 9.70
CA LEU A 133 -1.68 4.64 10.77
C LEU A 133 -0.46 3.79 10.47
N THR A 134 -0.64 2.58 9.96
CA THR A 134 0.51 1.76 9.56
C THR A 134 1.31 2.51 8.51
N LEU A 135 0.65 3.03 7.49
CA LEU A 135 1.27 3.80 6.44
C LEU A 135 2.03 5.02 6.99
N TYR A 136 1.38 5.84 7.80
CA TYR A 136 2.01 7.03 8.37
C TYR A 136 3.08 6.67 9.39
N SER A 137 2.90 5.64 10.21
CA SER A 137 3.95 5.17 11.14
C SER A 137 5.18 4.67 10.38
N GLU A 138 4.97 3.94 9.29
CA GLU A 138 6.06 3.39 8.49
C GLU A 138 6.76 4.52 7.71
N MET A 139 5.97 5.38 7.05
CA MET A 139 6.47 6.60 6.46
C MET A 139 7.24 7.40 7.50
N LEU A 140 6.70 7.56 8.71
CA LEU A 140 7.29 8.31 9.82
C LEU A 140 8.65 7.74 10.22
N SER A 141 8.80 6.43 10.16
CA SER A 141 10.04 5.73 10.49
C SER A 141 11.11 5.86 9.41
N HIS A 142 10.73 6.15 8.16
CA HIS A 142 11.61 6.30 6.99
C HIS A 142 11.57 7.72 6.42
N GLU A 143 12.03 8.71 7.21
CA GLU A 143 12.10 10.14 6.82
C GLU A 143 12.85 10.39 5.52
N ASP A 144 13.90 9.62 5.31
CA ASP A 144 14.81 9.66 4.18
C ASP A 144 14.18 9.14 2.88
N LYS A 145 13.15 8.28 2.96
CA LYS A 145 12.49 7.69 1.79
C LYS A 145 11.25 8.46 1.34
N LEU A 146 10.69 9.33 2.18
CA LEU A 146 9.38 9.94 1.93
C LEU A 146 9.49 11.12 0.95
N ILE A 147 8.63 11.13 -0.07
CA ILE A 147 8.35 12.27 -0.93
C ILE A 147 6.86 12.58 -0.84
N ALA A 148 6.51 13.80 -0.43
CA ALA A 148 5.13 14.26 -0.41
C ALA A 148 4.77 14.87 -1.78
N THR A 149 3.57 14.57 -2.26
CA THR A 149 3.01 15.18 -3.47
C THR A 149 1.57 15.56 -3.20
N TYR A 150 1.01 16.49 -3.96
CA TYR A 150 -0.39 16.87 -3.76
C TYR A 150 -1.19 17.08 -5.04
N LEU A 151 -2.46 16.69 -4.97
CA LEU A 151 -3.47 16.86 -6.01
C LEU A 151 -4.43 18.02 -5.73
N ASP A 152 -4.48 18.48 -4.49
CA ASP A 152 -5.17 19.69 -4.09
C ASP A 152 -4.40 20.45 -3.00
N GLU A 153 -4.79 21.69 -2.77
CA GLU A 153 -4.18 22.56 -1.75
C GLU A 153 -4.88 22.38 -0.40
N THR A 154 -5.80 21.42 -0.27
CA THR A 154 -6.68 21.31 0.90
C THR A 154 -5.87 21.06 2.17
N PHE A 155 -4.82 20.22 2.12
CA PHE A 155 -3.95 19.98 3.27
C PHE A 155 -3.00 21.14 3.62
N LEU A 156 -2.82 22.11 2.71
CA LEU A 156 -2.05 23.33 2.96
C LEU A 156 -2.87 24.36 3.76
N ASP A 157 -4.19 24.26 3.74
CA ASP A 157 -5.07 25.12 4.54
C ASP A 157 -4.82 24.90 6.04
N VAL A 158 -4.75 26.00 6.79
CA VAL A 158 -4.65 25.98 8.26
C VAL A 158 -5.88 25.32 8.90
N ASN A 159 -7.05 25.45 8.27
CA ASN A 159 -8.32 24.87 8.71
C ASN A 159 -8.42 23.37 8.43
N PHE A 160 -7.54 22.82 7.58
CA PHE A 160 -7.57 21.40 7.25
C PHE A 160 -7.45 20.51 8.47
N ARG A 161 -6.54 20.86 9.39
CA ARG A 161 -6.32 20.09 10.61
C ARG A 161 -7.60 20.02 11.46
N LEU A 162 -8.35 21.11 11.53
CA LEU A 162 -9.61 21.15 12.24
C LEU A 162 -10.64 20.25 11.55
N ALA A 163 -10.85 20.41 10.25
CA ALA A 163 -11.79 19.60 9.48
C ALA A 163 -11.47 18.09 9.53
N ALA A 164 -10.19 17.73 9.46
CA ALA A 164 -9.73 16.35 9.60
C ALA A 164 -9.99 15.81 11.02
N THR A 165 -9.75 16.63 12.05
CA THR A 165 -10.04 16.25 13.46
C THR A 165 -11.53 16.01 13.65
N ASP A 166 -12.39 16.91 13.17
CA ASP A 166 -13.85 16.80 13.28
C ASP A 166 -14.37 15.51 12.61
N ARG A 167 -13.78 15.12 11.48
CA ARG A 167 -14.14 13.88 10.78
C ARG A 167 -13.68 12.63 11.53
N ILE A 168 -12.51 12.65 12.14
CA ILE A 168 -12.02 11.55 13.00
C ILE A 168 -12.94 11.41 14.22
N ASP A 169 -13.31 12.53 14.84
CA ASP A 169 -14.20 12.57 16.01
C ASP A 169 -15.59 12.05 15.68
N ALA A 170 -16.16 12.43 14.53
CA ALA A 170 -17.43 11.86 14.05
C ALA A 170 -17.34 10.34 13.86
N LYS A 171 -16.22 9.81 13.37
CA LYS A 171 -16.03 8.36 13.21
C LYS A 171 -15.86 7.63 14.53
N LEU A 172 -15.14 8.23 15.49
CA LEU A 172 -15.04 7.72 16.86
C LEU A 172 -16.44 7.59 17.48
N GLU A 173 -17.29 8.61 17.34
CA GLU A 173 -18.67 8.56 17.83
C GLU A 173 -19.51 7.43 17.19
N GLU A 174 -19.34 7.18 15.88
CA GLU A 174 -20.00 6.06 15.20
C GLU A 174 -19.58 4.71 15.79
N ILE A 175 -18.28 4.52 16.02
CA ILE A 175 -17.74 3.29 16.61
C ILE A 175 -18.23 3.11 18.05
N GLU A 176 -18.25 4.17 18.85
CA GLU A 176 -18.75 4.13 20.22
C GLU A 176 -20.24 3.73 20.28
N LYS A 177 -21.05 4.28 19.38
CA LYS A 177 -22.47 3.90 19.24
C LYS A 177 -22.64 2.41 18.87
N LEU A 178 -21.77 1.86 18.02
CA LEU A 178 -21.78 0.44 17.67
C LEU A 178 -21.31 -0.45 18.82
N LEU A 179 -20.23 -0.08 19.51
CA LEU A 179 -19.72 -0.80 20.68
C LEU A 179 -20.78 -0.89 21.79
N ALA A 180 -21.55 0.17 22.01
CA ALA A 180 -22.67 0.15 22.95
C ALA A 180 -23.74 -0.89 22.56
N GLN A 181 -24.07 -0.99 21.27
CA GLN A 181 -25.01 -2.00 20.76
C GLN A 181 -24.45 -3.43 20.89
N TYR A 182 -23.15 -3.61 20.63
CA TYR A 182 -22.46 -4.89 20.79
C TYR A 182 -22.50 -5.35 22.24
N ALA A 183 -22.21 -4.44 23.19
CA ALA A 183 -22.25 -4.71 24.62
C ALA A 183 -23.66 -5.16 25.07
N GLN A 184 -24.72 -4.49 24.62
CA GLN A 184 -26.11 -4.88 24.92
C GLN A 184 -26.44 -6.29 24.45
N ARG A 185 -25.87 -6.70 23.31
CA ARG A 185 -26.10 -8.01 22.68
C ARG A 185 -25.07 -9.07 23.10
N LYS A 186 -24.10 -8.71 23.97
CA LYS A 186 -22.96 -9.55 24.38
C LYS A 186 -22.14 -10.06 23.17
N ILE A 187 -22.01 -9.22 22.15
CA ILE A 187 -21.17 -9.48 20.97
C ILE A 187 -19.74 -9.04 21.30
N ASP A 188 -18.74 -9.82 20.87
CA ASP A 188 -17.33 -9.39 20.96
C ASP A 188 -17.10 -8.14 20.10
N GLY A 189 -16.50 -7.11 20.68
CA GLY A 189 -16.22 -5.81 20.02
C GLY A 189 -14.74 -5.54 19.85
N SER A 190 -13.89 -6.57 19.96
CA SER A 190 -12.43 -6.44 19.89
C SER A 190 -11.92 -5.83 18.56
N ASP A 191 -12.63 -6.05 17.46
CA ASP A 191 -12.40 -5.45 16.15
C ASP A 191 -12.65 -3.94 16.16
N LEU A 192 -13.80 -3.51 16.67
CA LEU A 192 -14.18 -2.11 16.78
C LEU A 192 -13.30 -1.35 17.80
N GLN A 193 -12.90 -1.99 18.88
CA GLN A 193 -11.96 -1.42 19.86
C GLN A 193 -10.59 -1.16 19.24
N ARG A 194 -10.08 -2.08 18.41
CA ARG A 194 -8.82 -1.89 17.68
C ARG A 194 -8.92 -0.72 16.70
N GLN A 195 -10.03 -0.61 15.98
CA GLN A 195 -10.32 0.53 15.13
C GLN A 195 -10.30 1.84 15.92
N GLN A 196 -10.96 1.86 17.08
CA GLN A 196 -11.01 3.03 17.95
C GLN A 196 -9.62 3.46 18.44
N SER A 197 -8.80 2.53 18.95
CA SER A 197 -7.43 2.84 19.40
C SER A 197 -6.61 3.46 18.28
N ARG A 198 -6.72 2.93 17.08
CA ARG A 198 -6.06 3.46 15.89
C ARG A 198 -6.58 4.89 15.60
N LEU A 199 -7.89 5.12 15.52
CA LEU A 199 -8.44 6.47 15.34
C LEU A 199 -7.84 7.51 16.30
N PHE A 200 -7.70 7.15 17.59
CA PHE A 200 -7.07 8.03 18.59
C PHE A 200 -5.59 8.31 18.29
N GLU A 201 -4.81 7.31 17.88
CA GLU A 201 -3.42 7.50 17.50
C GLU A 201 -3.27 8.43 16.29
N LEU A 202 -4.11 8.29 15.25
CA LEU A 202 -4.04 9.18 14.09
C LEU A 202 -4.39 10.61 14.52
N ARG A 203 -5.46 10.78 15.29
CA ARG A 203 -5.88 12.08 15.82
C ARG A 203 -4.76 12.76 16.61
N ASN A 204 -4.11 12.01 17.51
CA ASN A 204 -3.04 12.53 18.37
C ASN A 204 -1.77 12.88 17.58
N ASN A 205 -1.50 12.16 16.49
CA ASN A 205 -0.32 12.38 15.65
C ASN A 205 -0.58 13.26 14.42
N LEU A 206 -1.84 13.66 14.16
CA LEU A 206 -2.24 14.38 12.96
C LEU A 206 -1.41 15.65 12.73
N GLY A 207 -1.13 16.40 13.80
CA GLY A 207 -0.26 17.58 13.71
C GLY A 207 1.13 17.26 13.17
N LYS A 208 1.78 16.23 13.74
CA LYS A 208 3.12 15.79 13.30
C LYS A 208 3.12 15.29 11.86
N ILE A 209 2.07 14.55 11.48
CA ILE A 209 1.92 14.03 10.10
C ILE A 209 1.80 15.20 9.12
N LEU A 210 0.94 16.18 9.41
CA LEU A 210 0.76 17.35 8.55
C LEU A 210 2.03 18.20 8.47
N ASP A 211 2.68 18.46 9.61
CA ASP A 211 3.93 19.20 9.65
C ASP A 211 5.01 18.49 8.81
N ARG A 212 5.09 17.17 8.89
CA ARG A 212 6.02 16.39 8.09
C ARG A 212 5.70 16.44 6.60
N LEU A 213 4.45 16.21 6.20
CA LEU A 213 4.05 16.30 4.79
C LEU A 213 4.37 17.67 4.19
N ARG A 214 4.28 18.74 5.00
CA ARG A 214 4.63 20.11 4.59
C ARG A 214 6.14 20.38 4.56
N ASN A 215 6.91 19.74 5.43
CA ASN A 215 8.36 19.97 5.56
C ASN A 215 9.22 19.01 4.72
N THR A 216 8.66 17.89 4.26
CA THR A 216 9.26 17.01 3.25
C THR A 216 9.15 17.66 1.86
N LEU A 217 9.94 17.19 0.87
CA LEU A 217 9.79 17.59 -0.53
C LEU A 217 8.32 17.43 -0.95
N CYS A 218 7.62 18.55 -1.10
CA CYS A 218 6.18 18.62 -1.33
C CYS A 218 5.92 19.15 -2.74
N LEU A 219 5.62 18.24 -3.68
CA LEU A 219 5.51 18.58 -5.11
C LEU A 219 4.06 18.63 -5.61
N ASP A 220 3.77 19.64 -6.42
CA ASP A 220 2.48 19.78 -7.09
C ASP A 220 2.36 18.77 -8.24
N VAL A 221 1.52 17.76 -8.10
CA VAL A 221 1.32 16.74 -9.15
C VAL A 221 0.03 16.95 -9.93
N ARG A 222 -0.63 18.11 -9.81
CA ARG A 222 -1.77 18.49 -10.65
C ARG A 222 -1.36 18.63 -12.12
N ASP A 223 -2.30 18.45 -13.04
CA ASP A 223 -2.02 18.42 -14.48
C ASP A 223 -1.29 19.66 -14.99
N ALA A 224 -1.65 20.85 -14.48
CA ALA A 224 -1.03 22.11 -14.87
C ALA A 224 0.46 22.21 -14.45
N ALA A 225 0.84 21.58 -13.35
CA ALA A 225 2.20 21.60 -12.82
C ALA A 225 3.05 20.40 -13.29
N TRP A 226 2.40 19.34 -13.79
CA TRP A 226 3.03 18.04 -14.01
C TRP A 226 4.31 18.07 -14.86
N ALA A 227 4.30 18.81 -15.97
CA ALA A 227 5.45 18.91 -16.88
C ALA A 227 6.71 19.44 -16.17
N ASN A 228 6.54 20.33 -15.19
CA ASN A 228 7.64 20.90 -14.41
C ASN A 228 7.98 20.06 -13.18
N THR A 229 7.00 19.32 -12.65
CA THR A 229 7.15 18.50 -11.44
C THR A 229 7.83 17.16 -11.73
N LEU A 230 7.50 16.50 -12.85
CA LEU A 230 8.01 15.16 -13.15
C LEU A 230 9.56 15.07 -13.11
N PRO A 231 10.32 15.97 -13.74
CA PRO A 231 11.79 15.92 -13.67
C PRO A 231 12.33 16.06 -12.24
N ARG A 232 11.66 16.87 -11.40
CA ARG A 232 12.04 17.07 -9.99
C ARG A 232 11.74 15.84 -9.15
N LEU A 233 10.61 15.18 -9.41
CA LEU A 233 10.22 13.94 -8.74
C LEU A 233 11.19 12.81 -9.08
N VAL A 234 11.54 12.64 -10.37
CA VAL A 234 12.54 11.67 -10.83
C VAL A 234 13.88 11.90 -10.15
N ALA A 235 14.39 13.14 -10.19
CA ALA A 235 15.68 13.46 -9.57
C ALA A 235 15.72 13.19 -8.06
N ALA A 236 14.60 13.42 -7.36
CA ALA A 236 14.49 13.14 -5.93
C ALA A 236 14.56 11.63 -5.65
N ILE A 237 13.86 10.81 -6.43
CA ILE A 237 13.86 9.34 -6.29
C ILE A 237 15.26 8.79 -6.55
N GLU A 238 15.93 9.23 -7.61
CA GLU A 238 17.31 8.82 -7.94
C GLU A 238 18.33 9.26 -6.89
N GLN A 239 18.10 10.39 -6.23
CA GLN A 239 18.94 10.86 -5.13
C GLN A 239 18.77 9.96 -3.89
N ILE A 240 17.54 9.60 -3.54
CA ILE A 240 17.25 8.67 -2.45
C ILE A 240 17.89 7.31 -2.72
N HIS A 241 17.71 6.76 -3.93
CA HIS A 241 18.31 5.48 -4.31
C HIS A 241 19.85 5.51 -4.20
N ARG A 242 20.52 6.54 -4.74
CA ARG A 242 21.98 6.66 -4.63
C ARG A 242 22.46 6.70 -3.18
N GLY A 243 21.76 7.40 -2.30
CA GLY A 243 22.10 7.47 -0.88
C GLY A 243 21.93 6.14 -0.11
N GLN A 244 21.25 5.15 -0.68
CA GLN A 244 21.08 3.81 -0.08
C GLN A 244 22.14 2.80 -0.56
N VAL A 245 22.80 3.08 -1.69
CA VAL A 245 23.78 2.18 -2.33
C VAL A 245 25.23 2.51 -1.93
N GLU A 246 25.48 3.73 -1.43
CA GLU A 246 26.77 4.16 -0.86
C GLU A 246 26.97 3.69 0.59
#